data_AF-A0A5M4FES0-F1
#
_entry.id   AF-A0A5M4FES0-F1
#
_cell.length_a   1.000
_cell.length_b   1.000
_cell.length_c   1.000
_cell.angle_alpha   90.00
_cell.angle_beta   90.00
_cell.angle_gamma   90.00
#
_symmetry.space_group_name_H-M   'P 1'
#
loop_
_entity.id
_entity.type
_entity.pdbx_description
1 polymer ?
#
loop_
_entity_poly.entity_id
_entity_poly.type
_entity_poly.pdbx_seq_one_letter_code
_entity_poly.pdbx_strand_id
1 'polypeptide(L)'
;MTLQGEFTDHVEFDQDETIQGSVTGGATVRPGLALVVQGHLTGVVMIGEGATLTIHGSFGGDVHRNDGLLLVAGLMTVDPQDIPGMVTCFAGTLLTTGPDVLLLGEDGSLNKIGGGTHSNVTVNAGTEHAFVFSKEQGAFLPIRD
;
A
#
# COMPACT_ATOMS: atom_id res chain seq x y z
N MET A 1 -3.55 17.22 8.89
CA MET A 1 -4.42 18.12 8.07
C MET A 1 -5.04 17.31 6.93
N THR A 2 -6.21 17.69 6.38
CA THR A 2 -6.76 17.04 5.18
C THR A 2 -6.58 17.93 3.95
N LEU A 3 -5.92 17.41 2.93
CA LEU A 3 -5.77 18.03 1.62
C LEU A 3 -6.64 17.30 0.60
N GLN A 4 -7.14 18.01 -0.41
CA GLN A 4 -7.94 17.44 -1.48
C GLN A 4 -7.40 17.87 -2.83
N GLY A 5 -7.32 16.94 -3.78
CA GLY A 5 -6.97 17.26 -5.17
C GLY A 5 -5.95 16.33 -5.79
N GLU A 6 -5.32 16.82 -6.85
CA GLU A 6 -4.30 16.11 -7.62
C GLU A 6 -2.94 16.77 -7.40
N PHE A 7 -1.95 15.97 -7.02
CA PHE A 7 -0.58 16.38 -6.74
C PHE A 7 0.34 15.78 -7.81
N THR A 8 0.56 16.58 -8.86
CA THR A 8 1.35 16.18 -10.03
C THR A 8 2.85 16.41 -9.86
N ASP A 9 3.22 17.29 -8.94
CA ASP A 9 4.61 17.53 -8.54
C ASP A 9 4.97 16.66 -7.34
N HIS A 10 6.27 16.42 -7.14
CA HIS A 10 6.76 15.70 -5.97
C HIS A 10 6.54 16.54 -4.70
N VAL A 11 5.92 15.95 -3.68
CA VAL A 11 5.56 16.65 -2.43
C VAL A 11 6.34 16.11 -1.25
N GLU A 12 6.91 17.00 -0.43
CA GLU A 12 7.45 16.67 0.88
C GLU A 12 6.44 17.02 1.97
N PHE A 13 6.20 16.08 2.89
CA PHE A 13 5.30 16.26 4.02
C PHE A 13 6.12 16.51 5.28
N ASP A 14 5.86 17.64 5.94
CA ASP A 14 6.55 18.10 7.15
C ASP A 14 5.66 18.06 8.42
N GLN A 15 4.44 17.59 8.27
CA GLN A 15 3.48 17.30 9.34
C GLN A 15 2.63 16.08 8.97
N ASP A 16 1.81 15.62 9.90
CA ASP A 16 0.87 14.52 9.64
C ASP A 16 -0.28 14.97 8.73
N GLU A 17 -0.48 14.26 7.63
CA GLU A 17 -1.44 14.63 6.59
C GLU A 17 -2.29 13.48 6.07
N THR A 18 -3.46 13.85 5.57
CA THR A 18 -4.36 12.98 4.82
C THR A 18 -4.67 13.62 3.48
N ILE A 19 -4.45 12.90 2.40
CA ILE A 19 -4.79 13.32 1.05
C ILE A 19 -6.02 12.58 0.59
N GLN A 20 -7.01 13.31 0.09
CA GLN A 20 -8.14 12.74 -0.64
C GLN A 20 -7.98 13.09 -2.12
N GLY A 21 -7.51 12.13 -2.90
CA GLY A 21 -7.23 12.33 -4.32
C GLY A 21 -5.99 11.57 -4.79
N SER A 22 -5.24 12.18 -5.71
CA SER A 22 -4.17 11.49 -6.45
C SER A 22 -2.82 12.15 -6.21
N VAL A 23 -1.79 11.34 -5.96
CA VAL A 23 -0.38 11.76 -5.84
C VAL A 23 0.42 11.08 -6.94
N THR A 24 0.62 11.78 -8.05
CA THR A 24 1.30 11.26 -9.24
C THR A 24 2.73 11.77 -9.39
N GLY A 25 3.06 12.89 -8.75
CA GLY A 25 4.43 13.42 -8.73
C GLY A 25 5.39 12.69 -7.80
N GLY A 26 4.85 11.89 -6.87
CA GLY A 26 5.63 11.24 -5.81
C GLY A 26 5.49 11.93 -4.45
N ALA A 27 6.01 11.29 -3.42
CA ALA A 27 5.89 11.75 -2.04
C ALA A 27 7.15 11.45 -1.23
N THR A 28 7.48 12.35 -0.31
CA THR A 28 8.44 12.10 0.77
C THR A 28 7.78 12.33 2.11
N VAL A 29 7.69 11.27 2.90
CA VAL A 29 7.21 11.33 4.29
C VAL A 29 8.44 11.46 5.19
N ARG A 30 8.60 12.60 5.86
CA ARG A 30 9.75 12.83 6.73
C ARG A 30 9.72 11.93 7.98
N PRO A 31 10.87 11.73 8.66
CA PRO A 31 10.97 10.84 9.81
C PRO A 31 9.92 11.12 10.89
N GLY A 32 9.33 10.05 11.42
CA GLY A 32 8.33 10.09 12.50
C GLY A 32 6.95 10.65 12.11
N LEU A 33 6.71 10.99 10.84
CA LEU A 33 5.42 11.53 10.38
C LEU A 33 4.52 10.47 9.75
N ALA A 34 3.23 10.76 9.73
CA ALA A 34 2.21 9.94 9.07
C ALA A 34 1.59 10.64 7.86
N LEU A 35 1.61 9.96 6.71
CA LEU A 35 0.84 10.33 5.53
C LEU A 35 -0.20 9.25 5.24
N VAL A 36 -1.46 9.67 5.10
CA VAL A 36 -2.56 8.82 4.64
C VAL A 36 -3.02 9.29 3.26
N VAL A 37 -3.10 8.39 2.29
CA VAL A 37 -3.61 8.69 0.94
C VAL A 37 -4.89 7.90 0.72
N GLN A 38 -6.01 8.62 0.66
CA GLN A 38 -7.33 8.11 0.27
C GLN A 38 -7.50 8.35 -1.24
N GLY A 39 -6.99 7.43 -2.04
CA GLY A 39 -7.02 7.53 -3.50
C GLY A 39 -5.84 6.83 -4.16
N HIS A 40 -5.15 7.52 -5.07
CA HIS A 40 -4.12 6.90 -5.91
C HIS A 40 -2.74 7.48 -5.62
N LEU A 41 -1.72 6.62 -5.54
CA LEU A 41 -0.33 7.05 -5.50
C LEU A 41 0.50 6.28 -6.53
N THR A 42 1.04 7.00 -7.51
CA THR A 42 1.96 6.50 -8.55
C THR A 42 3.04 7.54 -8.81
N GLY A 43 4.17 7.42 -8.12
CA GLY A 43 5.31 8.30 -8.29
C GLY A 43 6.46 7.77 -7.43
N VAL A 44 7.56 8.52 -7.35
CA VAL A 44 8.68 8.13 -6.49
C VAL A 44 8.29 8.33 -5.02
N VAL A 45 8.53 7.33 -4.20
CA VAL A 45 8.19 7.33 -2.77
C VAL A 45 9.43 7.19 -1.92
N MET A 46 9.54 8.07 -0.92
CA MET A 46 10.53 7.98 0.15
C MET A 46 9.84 8.03 1.50
N ILE A 47 10.02 6.99 2.32
CA ILE A 47 9.47 6.91 3.67
C ILE A 47 10.64 6.97 4.66
N GLY A 48 10.67 8.05 5.46
CA GLY A 48 11.70 8.30 6.46
C GLY A 48 11.63 7.34 7.65
N GLU A 49 12.66 7.40 8.50
CA GLU A 49 12.75 6.57 9.70
C GLU A 49 11.54 6.78 10.62
N GLY A 50 10.87 5.68 11.00
CA GLY A 50 9.69 5.72 11.86
C GLY A 50 8.47 6.42 11.23
N ALA A 51 8.55 6.82 9.97
CA ALA A 51 7.43 7.41 9.25
C ALA A 51 6.45 6.32 8.80
N THR A 52 5.19 6.71 8.59
CA THR A 52 4.14 5.80 8.13
C THR A 52 3.48 6.36 6.89
N LEU A 53 3.40 5.55 5.83
CA LEU A 53 2.61 5.84 4.63
C LEU A 53 1.46 4.82 4.54
N THR A 54 0.23 5.27 4.68
CA THR A 54 -0.97 4.43 4.53
C THR A 54 -1.70 4.77 3.24
N ILE A 55 -1.96 3.76 2.41
CA ILE A 55 -2.73 3.90 1.17
C ILE A 55 -4.09 3.22 1.34
N HIS A 56 -5.16 4.00 1.31
CA HIS A 56 -6.53 3.53 1.13
C HIS A 56 -6.96 3.79 -0.32
N GLY A 57 -6.72 2.81 -1.19
CA GLY A 57 -6.93 2.95 -2.63
C GLY A 57 -5.89 2.21 -3.43
N SER A 58 -5.32 2.82 -4.47
CA SER A 58 -4.39 2.15 -5.38
C SER A 58 -2.97 2.68 -5.27
N PHE A 59 -2.02 1.77 -5.08
CA PHE A 59 -0.60 2.02 -4.96
C PHE A 59 0.15 1.40 -6.14
N GLY A 60 0.89 2.24 -6.86
CA GLY A 60 1.78 1.85 -7.96
C GLY A 60 3.08 2.65 -7.98
N GLY A 61 3.48 3.21 -6.83
CA GLY A 61 4.67 4.05 -6.72
C GLY A 61 5.98 3.27 -6.70
N ASP A 62 7.05 3.91 -7.18
CA ASP A 62 8.42 3.40 -7.12
C ASP A 62 9.04 3.78 -5.77
N VAL A 63 9.23 2.81 -4.88
CA VAL A 63 9.73 3.06 -3.52
C VAL A 63 11.25 3.00 -3.50
N HIS A 64 11.89 4.18 -3.51
CA HIS A 64 13.35 4.27 -3.50
C HIS A 64 13.94 4.02 -2.11
N ARG A 65 13.20 4.40 -1.06
CA ARG A 65 13.62 4.25 0.33
C ARG A 65 12.40 4.05 1.22
N ASN A 66 12.53 3.12 2.16
CA ASN A 66 11.52 2.89 3.18
C ASN A 66 12.18 2.44 4.48
N ASP A 67 12.47 3.42 5.35
CA ASP A 67 13.01 3.18 6.69
C ASP A 67 11.90 3.23 7.76
N GLY A 68 10.64 3.23 7.32
CA GLY A 68 9.46 3.28 8.15
C GLY A 68 8.51 2.14 7.81
N LEU A 69 7.23 2.46 7.64
CA LEU A 69 6.19 1.51 7.34
C LEU A 69 5.33 1.96 6.16
N LEU A 70 5.22 1.10 5.15
CA LEU A 70 4.22 1.22 4.09
C LEU A 70 3.03 0.29 4.41
N LEU A 71 1.83 0.85 4.53
CA LEU A 71 0.58 0.09 4.62
C LEU A 71 -0.27 0.30 3.37
N VAL A 72 -0.82 -0.78 2.82
CA VAL A 72 -1.73 -0.71 1.67
C VAL A 72 -3.03 -1.46 1.98
N ALA A 73 -4.14 -0.76 1.83
CA ALA A 73 -5.51 -1.24 1.90
C ALA A 73 -6.22 -0.88 0.59
N GLY A 74 -6.24 -1.82 -0.36
CA GLY A 74 -6.88 -1.61 -1.66
C GLY A 74 -6.21 -2.39 -2.77
N LEU A 75 -5.55 -1.69 -3.70
CA LEU A 75 -4.86 -2.27 -4.85
C LEU A 75 -3.36 -1.97 -4.78
N MET A 76 -2.53 -2.97 -5.00
CA MET A 76 -1.08 -2.84 -5.15
C MET A 76 -0.66 -3.38 -6.51
N THR A 77 -0.04 -2.53 -7.34
CA THR A 77 0.42 -2.89 -8.69
C THR A 77 1.92 -3.12 -8.77
N VAL A 78 2.63 -3.04 -7.64
CA VAL A 78 4.09 -3.23 -7.51
C VAL A 78 4.35 -4.49 -6.70
N ASP A 79 5.34 -5.28 -7.08
CA ASP A 79 5.69 -6.48 -6.32
C ASP A 79 6.18 -6.12 -4.91
N PRO A 80 5.55 -6.62 -3.83
CA PRO A 80 6.05 -6.42 -2.47
C PRO A 80 7.51 -6.85 -2.27
N GLN A 81 8.02 -7.79 -3.07
CA GLN A 81 9.43 -8.21 -3.02
C GLN A 81 10.38 -7.09 -3.43
N ASP A 82 9.95 -6.22 -4.35
CA ASP A 82 10.76 -5.14 -4.92
C ASP A 82 10.78 -3.89 -4.03
N ILE A 83 9.82 -3.76 -3.10
CA ILE A 83 9.73 -2.62 -2.20
C ILE A 83 10.73 -2.78 -1.05
N PRO A 84 11.68 -1.84 -0.83
CA PRO A 84 12.57 -1.88 0.33
C PRO A 84 11.78 -1.73 1.64
N GLY A 85 12.39 -2.15 2.75
CA GLY A 85 11.82 -1.95 4.08
C GLY A 85 10.57 -2.77 4.37
N MET A 86 9.74 -2.26 5.26
CA MET A 86 8.55 -2.96 5.76
C MET A 86 7.32 -2.59 4.94
N VAL A 87 6.63 -3.61 4.42
CA VAL A 87 5.36 -3.49 3.71
C VAL A 87 4.32 -4.34 4.41
N THR A 88 3.18 -3.72 4.71
CA THR A 88 2.02 -4.36 5.29
C THR A 88 0.83 -4.20 4.36
N CYS A 89 0.12 -5.29 4.10
CA CYS A 89 -1.12 -5.27 3.35
C CYS A 89 -2.27 -5.72 4.24
N PHE A 90 -3.43 -5.07 4.12
CA PHE A 90 -4.64 -5.49 4.81
C PHE A 90 -5.31 -6.64 4.07
N ALA A 91 -5.98 -7.54 4.81
CA ALA A 91 -6.87 -8.53 4.21
C ALA A 91 -7.85 -7.85 3.24
N GLY A 92 -8.03 -8.45 2.07
CA GLY A 92 -8.81 -7.90 0.98
C GLY A 92 -8.01 -7.05 -0.02
N THR A 93 -6.72 -6.81 0.23
CA THR A 93 -5.85 -6.14 -0.74
C THR A 93 -5.69 -6.98 -2.01
N LEU A 94 -5.86 -6.34 -3.16
CA LEU A 94 -5.61 -6.90 -4.48
C LEU A 94 -4.15 -6.65 -4.88
N LEU A 95 -3.48 -7.68 -5.37
CA LEU A 95 -2.13 -7.60 -5.93
C LEU A 95 -2.19 -7.91 -7.42
N THR A 96 -1.68 -6.99 -8.24
CA THR A 96 -1.64 -7.12 -9.72
C THR A 96 -0.21 -6.97 -10.21
N THR A 97 0.68 -7.82 -9.71
CA THR A 97 2.13 -7.72 -9.91
C THR A 97 2.63 -8.59 -11.07
N GLY A 98 1.70 -9.12 -11.88
CA GLY A 98 1.96 -10.02 -13.00
C GLY A 98 0.70 -10.28 -13.85
N PRO A 99 0.62 -11.40 -14.59
CA PRO A 99 -0.56 -11.73 -15.40
C PRO A 99 -1.80 -12.08 -14.57
N ASP A 100 -1.61 -12.35 -13.28
CA ASP A 100 -2.64 -12.77 -12.36
C ASP A 100 -3.04 -11.64 -11.40
N VAL A 101 -4.32 -11.61 -11.04
CA VAL A 101 -4.85 -10.80 -9.95
C VAL A 101 -4.95 -11.70 -8.73
N LEU A 102 -4.31 -11.34 -7.62
CA LEU A 102 -4.34 -12.09 -6.37
C LEU A 102 -5.08 -11.30 -5.29
N LEU A 103 -5.91 -11.97 -4.49
CA LEU A 103 -6.55 -11.44 -3.28
C LEU A 103 -5.80 -11.91 -2.05
N LEU A 104 -5.39 -10.98 -1.19
CA LEU A 104 -4.91 -11.33 0.14
C LEU A 104 -6.10 -11.72 1.04
N GLY A 105 -6.16 -12.98 1.45
CA GLY A 105 -7.19 -13.51 2.35
C GLY A 105 -6.99 -13.09 3.82
N GLU A 106 -8.01 -13.32 4.64
CA GLU A 106 -7.98 -13.06 6.09
C GLU A 106 -7.05 -13.99 6.88
N ASP A 107 -6.55 -15.06 6.24
CA ASP A 107 -5.56 -15.98 6.78
C ASP A 107 -4.14 -15.70 6.28
N GLY A 108 -3.96 -14.65 5.46
CA GLY A 108 -2.70 -14.31 4.81
C GLY A 108 -2.43 -15.06 3.50
N SER A 109 -3.34 -15.94 3.06
CA SER A 109 -3.19 -16.65 1.79
C SER A 109 -3.40 -15.73 0.58
N LEU A 110 -2.70 -15.99 -0.52
CA LEU A 110 -2.92 -15.32 -1.80
C LEU A 110 -3.82 -16.16 -2.68
N ASN A 111 -5.02 -15.65 -2.95
CA ASN A 111 -6.06 -16.33 -3.72
C ASN A 111 -6.15 -15.72 -5.11
N LYS A 112 -5.90 -16.50 -6.16
CA LYS A 112 -6.03 -16.03 -7.53
C LYS A 112 -7.48 -15.70 -7.87
N ILE A 113 -7.71 -14.47 -8.30
CA ILE A 113 -9.00 -13.99 -8.82
C ILE A 113 -8.92 -14.04 -10.35
N GLY A 114 -9.42 -15.12 -10.94
CA GLY A 114 -9.46 -15.25 -12.40
C GLY A 114 -9.46 -16.70 -12.88
N GLY A 115 -10.36 -17.01 -13.81
CA GLY A 115 -10.64 -18.35 -14.36
C GLY A 115 -12.08 -18.52 -14.87
N GLY A 116 -12.99 -17.61 -14.52
CA GLY A 116 -14.37 -17.55 -15.00
C GLY A 116 -14.83 -16.10 -15.20
N THR A 117 -15.76 -15.89 -16.14
CA THR A 117 -16.07 -14.60 -16.78
C THR A 117 -16.58 -13.48 -15.86
N HIS A 118 -16.96 -13.74 -14.62
CA HIS A 118 -17.38 -12.71 -13.66
C HIS A 118 -17.09 -13.16 -12.23
N SER A 119 -16.07 -12.59 -11.59
CA SER A 119 -15.86 -12.72 -10.13
C SER A 119 -16.09 -11.35 -9.50
N ASN A 120 -17.20 -11.21 -8.77
CA ASN A 120 -17.40 -10.05 -7.90
C ASN A 120 -16.58 -10.29 -6.64
N VAL A 121 -15.53 -9.50 -6.44
CA VAL A 121 -14.73 -9.52 -5.21
C VAL A 121 -15.26 -8.42 -4.31
N THR A 122 -15.95 -8.79 -3.25
CA THR A 122 -16.35 -7.86 -2.20
C THR A 122 -15.21 -7.79 -1.20
N VAL A 123 -14.43 -6.72 -1.27
CA VAL A 123 -13.44 -6.37 -0.26
C VAL A 123 -14.18 -5.72 0.91
N ASN A 124 -14.27 -6.42 2.05
CA ASN A 124 -14.84 -5.85 3.26
C ASN A 124 -13.78 -4.92 3.88
N ALA A 125 -13.97 -3.60 3.78
CA ALA A 125 -13.06 -2.59 4.32
C ALA A 125 -13.04 -2.53 5.86
N GLY A 126 -13.79 -3.40 6.56
CA GLY A 126 -13.78 -3.55 8.01
C GLY A 126 -12.79 -4.59 8.55
N THR A 127 -11.84 -5.07 7.75
CA THR A 127 -10.89 -6.10 8.18
C THR A 127 -9.83 -5.55 9.16
N GLU A 128 -9.81 -6.09 10.37
CA GLU A 128 -8.80 -5.81 11.42
C GLU A 128 -7.47 -6.57 11.20
N HIS A 129 -7.38 -7.37 10.13
CA HIS A 129 -6.24 -8.24 9.87
C HIS A 129 -5.24 -7.58 8.89
N ALA A 130 -4.06 -7.26 9.42
CA ALA A 130 -2.92 -6.76 8.67
C ALA A 130 -1.80 -7.81 8.60
N PHE A 131 -1.14 -7.89 7.46
CA PHE A 131 -0.09 -8.87 7.19
C PHE A 131 1.19 -8.20 6.74
N VAL A 132 2.30 -8.52 7.37
CA VAL A 132 3.64 -8.11 6.91
C VAL A 132 4.10 -9.07 5.82
N PHE A 133 4.62 -8.52 4.73
CA PHE A 133 5.23 -9.34 3.69
C PHE A 133 6.63 -9.80 4.12
N SER A 134 6.83 -11.12 4.24
CA SER A 134 8.13 -11.73 4.50
C SER A 134 8.84 -12.05 3.19
N LYS A 135 9.91 -11.31 2.88
CA LYS A 135 10.75 -11.55 1.70
C LYS A 135 11.42 -12.92 1.72
N GLU A 136 11.81 -13.40 2.90
CA GLU A 136 12.45 -14.70 3.06
C GLU A 136 11.52 -15.86 2.67
N GLN A 137 10.23 -15.73 3.01
CA GLN A 137 9.23 -16.78 2.75
C GLN A 137 8.43 -16.54 1.47
N GLY A 138 8.55 -15.35 0.87
CA GLY A 138 7.70 -14.93 -0.25
C GLY A 138 6.21 -14.94 0.10
N ALA A 139 5.87 -14.64 1.36
CA ALA A 139 4.53 -14.84 1.91
C ALA A 139 4.10 -13.71 2.85
N PHE A 140 2.78 -13.49 2.94
CA PHE A 140 2.18 -12.59 3.92
C PHE A 140 1.99 -13.32 5.25
N LEU A 141 2.53 -12.74 6.32
CA LEU A 141 2.47 -13.32 7.66
C LEU A 141 1.62 -12.43 8.57
N PRO A 142 0.77 -13.01 9.44
CA PRO A 142 -0.02 -12.24 10.37
C PRO A 142 0.91 -11.48 11.32
N ILE A 143 0.60 -10.20 11.59
CA ILE A 143 1.23 -9.46 12.66
C ILE A 143 0.73 -10.07 13.97
N ARG A 144 1.62 -10.75 14.70
CA ARG A 144 1.31 -11.30 16.04
C ARG A 144 1.76 -10.28 17.08
N ASP A 145 0.87 -9.96 18.01
CA ASP A 145 1.18 -9.22 19.24
C ASP A 145 2.21 -9.95 20.11
#